data_AF-A0A6L8FVI0-F1
#
_entry.id   AF-A0A6L8FVI0-F1
#
_cell.length_a   1.000
_cell.length_b   1.000
_cell.length_c   1.000
_cell.angle_alpha   90.00
_cell.angle_beta   90.00
_cell.angle_gamma   90.00
#
_symmetry.space_group_name_H-M   'P 1'
#
loop_
_entity.id
_entity.type
_entity.pdbx_description
1 polymer ?
#
loop_
_entity_poly.entity_id
_entity_poly.type
_entity_poly.pdbx_seq_one_letter_code
_entity_poly.pdbx_strand_id
1 'polypeptide(L)'
;MLLLRLFLLLLLALPVRAQLSGTQWEAYTSMRHINRVLVHQDAVWAGTSGGVLRYDQQTQAYTRFTRRDGLPGNLILSLAVDANGHLWFGTHSQGLSRYRPEQNRFAP
;
A
#
# COMPACT_ATOMS: atom_id res chain seq x y z
N MET A 1 16.54 -1.74 50.50
CA MET A 1 16.70 -3.01 49.73
C MET A 1 15.42 -3.86 49.65
N LEU A 2 14.48 -3.77 50.61
CA LEU A 2 13.21 -4.53 50.57
C LEU A 2 12.24 -4.04 49.47
N LEU A 3 12.14 -2.72 49.23
CA LEU A 3 11.28 -2.12 48.19
C LEU A 3 11.69 -2.50 46.75
N LEU A 4 13.00 -2.64 46.50
CA LEU A 4 13.50 -3.07 45.18
C LEU A 4 13.17 -4.54 44.89
N ARG A 5 13.12 -5.39 45.93
CA ARG A 5 12.75 -6.81 45.81
C ARG A 5 11.25 -6.99 45.53
N LEU A 6 10.39 -6.17 46.11
CA LEU A 6 8.94 -6.18 45.83
C LEU A 6 8.62 -5.70 44.41
N PHE A 7 9.38 -4.74 43.89
CA PHE A 7 9.21 -4.24 42.52
C PHE A 7 9.62 -5.27 41.45
N LEU A 8 10.70 -6.03 41.68
CA LEU A 8 11.12 -7.11 40.77
C LEU A 8 10.16 -8.31 40.76
N LEU A 9 9.49 -8.60 41.88
CA LEU A 9 8.49 -9.67 41.95
C LEU A 9 7.18 -9.29 41.23
N LEU A 10 6.84 -8.01 41.15
CA LEU A 10 5.67 -7.54 40.40
C LEU A 10 5.85 -7.66 38.88
N LEU A 11 7.10 -7.52 38.39
CA LEU A 11 7.44 -7.66 36.96
C LEU A 11 7.39 -9.13 36.47
N LEU A 12 7.51 -10.10 37.38
CA LEU A 12 7.42 -11.54 37.06
C LEU A 12 5.99 -12.10 37.13
N ALA A 13 5.03 -11.34 37.65
CA ALA A 13 3.65 -11.79 37.85
C ALA A 13 2.69 -11.35 36.73
N LEU A 14 3.14 -10.55 35.76
CA LEU A 14 2.36 -10.31 34.56
C LEU A 14 2.52 -11.53 33.67
N PRO A 15 1.45 -12.30 33.38
CA PRO A 15 1.52 -13.24 32.29
C PRO A 15 1.75 -12.38 31.05
N VAL A 16 2.98 -12.35 30.55
CA VAL A 16 3.23 -11.96 29.16
C VAL A 16 2.56 -13.06 28.36
N ARG A 17 1.25 -12.94 28.18
CA ARG A 17 0.54 -13.60 27.10
C ARG A 17 1.12 -12.93 25.86
N ALA A 18 2.26 -13.45 25.40
CA ALA A 18 2.62 -13.37 24.00
C ALA A 18 1.50 -14.11 23.28
N GLN A 19 0.40 -13.39 23.05
CA GLN A 19 -0.62 -13.80 22.13
C GLN A 19 0.12 -13.76 20.80
N LEU A 20 0.61 -14.92 20.34
CA LEU A 20 0.99 -15.08 18.95
C LEU A 20 -0.29 -14.75 18.19
N SER A 21 -0.42 -13.51 17.72
CA SER A 21 -1.64 -13.04 17.10
C SER A 21 -1.78 -13.89 15.84
N GLY A 22 -2.70 -14.85 15.91
CA GLY A 22 -3.08 -15.63 14.75
C GLY A 22 -3.39 -14.63 13.65
N THR A 23 -2.63 -14.72 12.57
CA THR A 23 -2.68 -13.88 11.36
C THR A 23 -3.99 -13.10 11.27
N GLN A 24 -3.99 -11.86 11.77
CA GLN A 24 -5.11 -10.96 11.62
C GLN A 24 -5.12 -10.53 10.15
N TRP A 25 -6.17 -10.92 9.43
CA TRP A 25 -6.35 -10.49 8.05
C TRP A 25 -6.73 -9.02 8.06
N GLU A 26 -5.83 -8.17 7.57
CA GLU A 26 -6.07 -6.74 7.39
C GLU A 26 -6.56 -6.45 5.96
N ALA A 27 -7.71 -5.80 5.85
CA ALA A 27 -8.23 -5.33 4.57
C ALA A 27 -7.68 -3.93 4.26
N TYR A 28 -6.72 -3.85 3.34
CA TYR A 28 -6.12 -2.59 2.91
C TYR A 28 -6.96 -1.81 1.88
N THR A 29 -8.08 -2.31 1.36
CA THR A 29 -8.98 -1.51 0.51
C THR A 29 -10.34 -2.20 0.32
N SER A 30 -11.41 -1.41 0.20
CA SER A 30 -12.78 -1.87 -0.01
C SER A 30 -13.28 -1.71 -1.46
N MET A 31 -12.38 -1.45 -2.41
CA MET A 31 -12.75 -1.25 -3.82
C MET A 31 -13.28 -2.55 -4.44
N ARG A 32 -14.46 -2.47 -5.07
CA ARG A 32 -15.23 -3.64 -5.53
C ARG A 32 -14.56 -4.49 -6.62
N HIS A 33 -13.58 -3.94 -7.35
CA HIS A 33 -12.92 -4.68 -8.43
C HIS A 33 -11.46 -4.25 -8.58
N ILE A 34 -10.56 -5.11 -8.11
CA ILE A 34 -9.12 -4.96 -8.31
C ILE A 34 -8.69 -5.92 -9.42
N ASN A 35 -8.24 -5.36 -10.53
CA ASN A 35 -7.76 -6.13 -11.67
C ASN A 35 -6.35 -6.66 -11.41
N ARG A 36 -5.50 -5.84 -10.76
CA ARG A 36 -4.07 -6.10 -10.58
C ARG A 36 -3.57 -5.43 -9.31
N VAL A 37 -2.58 -6.03 -8.66
CA VAL A 37 -1.89 -5.47 -7.49
C VAL A 37 -0.38 -5.55 -7.74
N LEU A 38 0.33 -4.53 -7.29
CA LEU A 38 1.77 -4.41 -7.32
C LEU A 38 2.24 -3.77 -6.00
N VAL A 39 3.18 -4.39 -5.31
CA VAL A 39 3.85 -3.78 -4.15
C VAL A 39 5.18 -3.22 -4.63
N HIS A 40 5.43 -1.95 -4.34
CA HIS A 40 6.69 -1.28 -4.67
C HIS A 40 7.05 -0.28 -3.56
N GLN A 41 8.20 -0.50 -2.92
CA GLN A 41 8.63 0.26 -1.74
C GLN A 41 7.54 0.23 -0.66
N ASP A 42 7.26 1.36 -0.01
CA ASP A 42 6.25 1.52 1.03
C ASP A 42 4.83 1.72 0.46
N ALA A 43 4.57 1.30 -0.78
CA ALA A 43 3.30 1.51 -1.44
C ALA A 43 2.72 0.23 -2.07
N VAL A 44 1.43 0.02 -1.85
CA VAL A 44 0.62 -0.95 -2.59
C VAL A 44 -0.14 -0.22 -3.68
N TRP A 45 0.07 -0.64 -4.92
CA TRP A 45 -0.60 -0.11 -6.10
C TRP A 45 -1.63 -1.12 -6.60
N ALA A 46 -2.84 -0.65 -6.84
CA ALA A 46 -3.93 -1.47 -7.35
C ALA A 46 -4.53 -0.85 -8.62
N GLY A 47 -4.58 -1.64 -9.69
CA GLY A 47 -5.31 -1.28 -10.91
C GLY A 47 -6.78 -1.66 -10.78
N THR A 48 -7.67 -0.73 -11.12
CA THR A 48 -9.13 -0.92 -11.01
C THR A 48 -9.84 -0.50 -12.30
N SER A 49 -11.17 -0.62 -12.36
CA SER A 49 -11.98 -0.02 -13.43
C SER A 49 -12.12 1.51 -13.32
N GLY A 50 -11.77 2.07 -12.16
CA GLY A 50 -11.86 3.49 -11.85
C GLY A 50 -10.51 4.20 -11.81
N GLY A 51 -9.43 3.60 -12.28
CA GLY A 51 -8.08 4.15 -12.26
C GLY A 51 -7.16 3.36 -11.35
N VAL A 52 -6.09 4.02 -10.91
CA VAL A 52 -5.06 3.44 -10.04
C VAL A 52 -5.31 3.90 -8.60
N LEU A 53 -5.32 2.96 -7.66
CA LEU A 53 -5.29 3.25 -6.23
C LEU A 53 -3.87 3.01 -5.72
N ARG A 54 -3.31 3.99 -5.00
CA ARG A 54 -2.09 3.85 -4.21
C ARG A 54 -2.49 3.84 -2.74
N TYR A 55 -2.05 2.83 -2.00
CA TYR A 55 -2.04 2.81 -0.55
C TYR A 55 -0.61 3.00 -0.06
N ASP A 56 -0.37 4.05 0.69
CA ASP A 56 0.91 4.33 1.33
C ASP A 56 0.92 3.64 2.71
N GLN A 57 1.84 2.69 2.90
CA GLN A 57 1.88 1.85 4.09
C GLN A 57 2.40 2.58 5.32
N GLN A 58 3.21 3.63 5.14
CA GLN A 58 3.77 4.42 6.25
C GLN A 58 2.72 5.36 6.85
N THR A 59 1.99 6.06 5.98
CA THR A 59 0.97 7.04 6.36
C THR A 59 -0.43 6.44 6.46
N GLN A 60 -0.60 5.20 6.00
CA GLN A 60 -1.89 4.52 5.85
C GLN A 60 -2.89 5.29 4.97
N ALA A 61 -2.38 6.16 4.08
CA ALA A 61 -3.20 7.02 3.24
C ALA A 61 -3.51 6.38 1.88
N TYR A 62 -4.68 6.73 1.33
CA TYR A 62 -5.10 6.33 0.00
C TYR A 62 -5.05 7.49 -0.98
N THR A 63 -4.50 7.26 -2.17
CA THR A 63 -4.56 8.22 -3.28
C THR A 63 -5.11 7.51 -4.51
N ARG A 64 -6.11 8.11 -5.16
CA ARG A 64 -6.67 7.60 -6.41
C ARG A 64 -6.26 8.50 -7.57
N PHE A 65 -5.70 7.89 -8.61
CA PHE A 65 -5.36 8.53 -9.87
C PHE A 65 -6.32 8.08 -10.95
N THR A 66 -6.76 9.03 -11.78
CA THR A 66 -7.72 8.88 -12.86
C THR A 66 -7.19 9.56 -14.13
N ARG A 67 -8.01 9.58 -15.19
CA ARG A 67 -7.76 10.39 -16.38
C ARG A 67 -7.46 11.86 -16.10
N ARG A 68 -8.08 12.43 -15.06
CA ARG A 68 -7.88 13.84 -14.70
C ARG A 68 -6.46 14.11 -14.17
N ASP A 69 -5.77 13.07 -13.74
CA ASP A 69 -4.46 13.14 -13.08
C ASP A 69 -3.31 12.77 -14.03
N GLY A 70 -3.60 12.32 -15.25
CA GLY A 70 -2.59 11.95 -16.26
C GLY A 70 -2.63 10.49 -16.72
N LEU A 71 -3.58 9.68 -16.25
CA LEU A 71 -3.83 8.37 -16.89
C LEU A 71 -4.48 8.57 -18.27
N PRO A 72 -4.13 7.78 -19.29
CA PRO A 72 -4.84 7.87 -20.57
C PRO A 72 -6.21 7.16 -20.53
N GLY A 73 -6.44 6.34 -19.50
CA GLY A 73 -7.62 5.51 -19.30
C GLY A 73 -7.85 5.13 -17.84
N ASN A 74 -9.11 4.92 -17.45
CA ASN A 74 -9.45 4.53 -16.08
C ASN A 74 -9.49 3.01 -15.88
N LEU A 75 -9.68 2.21 -16.93
CA LEU A 75 -9.66 0.76 -16.81
C LEU A 75 -8.23 0.25 -16.88
N ILE A 76 -7.65 -0.09 -15.72
CA ILE A 76 -6.25 -0.51 -15.60
C ILE A 76 -6.15 -2.02 -15.73
N LEU A 77 -5.29 -2.50 -16.63
CA LEU A 77 -5.12 -3.93 -16.95
C LEU A 77 -3.74 -4.47 -16.59
N SER A 78 -2.73 -3.61 -16.47
CA SER A 78 -1.36 -4.00 -16.11
C SER A 78 -0.67 -2.92 -15.30
N LEU A 79 0.21 -3.38 -14.40
CA LEU A 79 1.12 -2.58 -13.60
C LEU A 79 2.53 -3.17 -13.74
N ALA A 80 3.54 -2.34 -13.87
CA ALA A 80 4.94 -2.77 -13.86
C ALA A 80 5.83 -1.69 -13.21
N VAL A 81 7.00 -2.10 -12.72
CA VAL A 81 8.07 -1.21 -12.25
C VAL A 81 9.23 -1.34 -13.23
N ASP A 82 9.82 -0.23 -13.67
CA ASP A 82 11.06 -0.27 -14.44
C ASP A 82 12.32 -0.19 -13.55
N ALA A 83 13.49 -0.27 -14.18
CA ALA A 83 14.78 -0.26 -13.48
C ALA A 83 15.07 1.05 -12.72
N ASN A 84 14.37 2.14 -13.04
CA ASN A 84 14.50 3.43 -12.35
C ASN A 84 13.48 3.59 -11.22
N GLY A 85 12.66 2.56 -10.95
CA GLY A 85 11.58 2.64 -9.97
C GLY A 85 10.36 3.42 -10.46
N HIS A 86 10.25 3.70 -11.77
CA HIS A 86 9.03 4.31 -12.30
C HIS A 86 7.95 3.26 -12.50
N LEU A 87 6.71 3.67 -12.28
CA LEU A 87 5.53 2.80 -12.36
C LEU A 87 4.88 2.97 -13.73
N TRP A 88 4.61 1.86 -14.39
CA TRP A 88 3.93 1.84 -15.68
C TRP A 88 2.53 1.26 -15.53
N PHE A 89 1.54 1.96 -16.08
CA PHE A 89 0.13 1.59 -16.00
C PHE A 89 -0.45 1.40 -17.40
N GLY A 90 -0.76 0.15 -17.75
CA GLY A 90 -1.45 -0.16 -19.02
C GLY A 90 -2.96 -0.09 -18.86
N THR A 91 -3.62 0.60 -19.79
CA THR A 91 -5.06 0.84 -19.78
C THR A 91 -5.77 0.08 -20.90
N HIS A 92 -7.05 -0.20 -20.74
CA HIS A 92 -7.85 -0.84 -21.78
C HIS A 92 -8.04 0.10 -22.98
N SER A 93 -7.39 -0.23 -24.10
CA SER A 93 -7.51 0.45 -25.40
C SER A 93 -7.07 1.92 -25.45
N GLN A 94 -6.42 2.46 -24.41
CA GLN A 94 -5.97 3.86 -24.38
C GLN A 94 -4.45 3.99 -24.17
N GLY A 95 -3.71 2.90 -24.37
CA GLY A 95 -2.26 2.89 -24.18
C GLY A 95 -1.87 2.84 -22.72
N LEU A 96 -0.72 3.43 -22.38
CA LEU A 96 -0.09 3.32 -21.08
C LEU A 96 0.53 4.66 -20.66
N SER A 97 0.62 4.89 -19.34
CA SER A 97 1.36 6.03 -18.80
C SER A 97 2.38 5.60 -17.76
N ARG A 98 3.41 6.43 -17.62
CA ARG A 98 4.46 6.27 -16.62
C ARG A 98 4.26 7.28 -15.50
N TYR A 99 4.39 6.82 -14.27
CA TYR A 99 4.36 7.62 -13.06
C TYR A 99 5.72 7.60 -12.39
N ARG A 100 6.12 8.77 -11.91
CA ARG A 100 7.40 9.05 -11.28
C ARG A 100 7.16 9.31 -9.79
N PRO A 101 7.35 8.31 -8.90
CA PRO A 101 7.12 8.46 -7.47
C PRO A 101 7.89 9.62 -6.85
N GLU A 102 9.13 9.81 -7.30
CA GLU A 102 10.02 10.87 -6.83
C GLU A 102 9.54 12.29 -7.16
N GLN A 103 8.61 12.41 -8.11
CA GLN A 103 7.98 13.67 -8.51
C GLN A 103 6.48 13.70 -8.20
N ASN A 104 5.94 12.63 -7.62
CA ASN A 104 4.51 12.41 -7.38
C ASN A 104 3.61 12.76 -8.58
N ARG A 105 4.04 12.45 -9.82
CA ARG A 105 3.31 12.84 -11.04
C ARG A 105 3.47 11.84 -12.19
N PHE A 106 2.54 11.91 -13.14
CA PHE A 106 2.68 11.24 -14.43
C PHE A 106 3.68 11.99 -15.32
N ALA A 107 4.42 11.23 -16.12
CA ALA A 107 5.21 11.79 -17.20
C ALA A 107 4.27 12.37 -18.29
N PRO A 108 4.68 13.46 -18.96
CA PRO A 108 3.90 14.05 -20.06
C PRO A 108 3.74 13.11 -21.25
#